data_AF-A0AAW9TV81-F1
#
_entry.id   AF-A0AAW9TV81-F1
#
_cell.length_a   1.000
_cell.length_b   1.000
_cell.length_c   1.000
_cell.angle_alpha   90.00
_cell.angle_beta   90.00
_cell.angle_gamma   90.00
#
_symmetry.space_group_name_H-M   'P 1'
#
loop_
_entity.id
_entity.type
_entity.pdbx_description
1 polymer ?
#
loop_
_entity_poly.entity_id
_entity_poly.type
_entity_poly.pdbx_seq_one_letter_code
_entity_poly.pdbx_strand_id
1 'polypeptide(L)'
;MEHMRLNKVKARGKWYVYLRDEKTAIIRGFDGSETDLEKLIAEKLEAHREPSPMEKARYRAGWRMEMARYLHKVTKARANRRSLAYDLSIESIFDRLQGQTDACEVTGIPFVYTPKDSDTGWHRRPFAPSIDRKDNRFAYTSDNIRIVAVCVNISINEWGVGVFEEMCRGFVERQENVLQK
;
A
#
# COMPACT_ATOMS: atom_id res chain seq x y z
N MET A 1 18.31 -14.19 -13.46
CA MET A 1 16.96 -14.80 -13.44
C MET A 1 17.15 -16.29 -13.40
N GLU A 2 17.05 -16.87 -12.20
CA GLU A 2 17.04 -18.32 -12.04
C GLU A 2 15.91 -18.88 -12.90
N HIS A 3 16.21 -19.81 -13.81
CA HIS A 3 15.20 -20.37 -14.70
C HIS A 3 14.12 -21.05 -13.85
N MET A 4 12.93 -20.46 -13.76
CA MET A 4 11.76 -21.08 -13.12
C MET A 4 11.60 -22.48 -13.71
N ARG A 5 11.83 -23.50 -12.88
CA ARG A 5 11.73 -24.90 -13.32
C ARG A 5 10.27 -25.32 -13.24
N LEU A 6 9.75 -25.84 -14.34
CA LEU A 6 8.37 -26.30 -14.46
C LEU A 6 8.30 -27.83 -14.46
N ASN A 7 7.28 -28.37 -13.80
CA ASN A 7 6.91 -29.78 -13.89
C ASN A 7 5.64 -29.90 -14.76
N LYS A 8 5.78 -30.52 -15.94
CA LYS A 8 4.66 -30.85 -16.82
C LYS A 8 4.20 -32.30 -16.53
N VAL A 9 2.92 -32.51 -16.26
CA VAL A 9 2.32 -33.82 -15.97
C VAL A 9 1.11 -34.02 -16.88
N LYS A 10 0.95 -35.21 -17.46
CA LYS A 10 -0.23 -35.59 -18.22
C LYS A 10 -1.02 -36.67 -17.48
N ALA A 11 -2.28 -36.41 -17.19
CA ALA A 11 -3.16 -37.34 -16.49
C ALA A 11 -4.55 -37.33 -17.12
N ARG A 12 -5.12 -38.51 -17.40
CA ARG A 12 -6.46 -38.68 -18.03
C ARG A 12 -6.63 -37.85 -19.31
N GLY A 13 -5.60 -37.82 -20.15
CA GLY A 13 -5.59 -37.06 -21.41
C GLY A 13 -5.35 -35.55 -21.26
N LYS A 14 -5.24 -35.03 -20.04
CA LYS A 14 -5.11 -33.60 -19.76
C LYS A 14 -3.74 -33.24 -19.20
N TRP A 15 -3.26 -32.05 -19.51
CA TRP A 15 -2.01 -31.47 -19.06
C TRP A 15 -2.19 -30.65 -17.78
N TYR A 16 -1.20 -30.77 -16.91
CA TYR A 16 -1.07 -30.05 -15.66
C TYR A 16 0.37 -29.53 -15.57
N VAL A 17 0.54 -28.25 -15.24
CA VAL A 17 1.86 -27.64 -15.15
C VAL A 17 1.99 -26.98 -13.78
N TYR A 18 3.05 -27.34 -13.07
CA TYR A 18 3.35 -26.90 -11.72
C TYR A 18 4.68 -26.15 -11.68
N LEU A 19 4.77 -25.17 -10.79
CA LEU A 19 6.05 -24.59 -10.40
C LEU A 19 6.76 -25.61 -9.50
N ARG A 20 8.05 -25.89 -9.75
CA ARG A 20 8.75 -27.00 -9.08
C ARG A 20 8.84 -26.86 -7.56
N ASP A 21 8.79 -25.62 -7.06
CA ASP A 21 8.90 -25.29 -5.64
C ASP A 21 7.55 -24.95 -4.98
N GLU A 22 6.46 -25.03 -5.73
CA GLU A 22 5.11 -24.76 -5.23
C GLU A 22 4.15 -25.91 -5.56
N LYS A 23 3.24 -26.24 -4.64
CA LYS A 23 2.12 -27.15 -4.96
C LYS A 23 1.05 -26.49 -5.85
N THR A 24 1.31 -25.27 -6.32
CA THR A 24 0.42 -24.46 -7.14
C THR A 24 0.60 -24.82 -8.62
N ALA A 25 -0.45 -25.36 -9.23
CA ALA A 25 -0.50 -25.55 -10.67
C ALA A 25 -0.79 -24.21 -11.38
N ILE A 26 0.08 -23.80 -12.31
CA ILE A 26 -0.13 -22.64 -13.19
C ILE A 26 -1.07 -22.97 -14.35
N ILE A 27 -1.17 -24.25 -14.72
CA ILE A 27 -2.12 -24.77 -15.71
C ILE A 27 -2.74 -26.05 -15.15
N ARG A 28 -4.07 -26.17 -15.21
CA ARG A 28 -4.83 -27.33 -14.73
C ARG A 28 -5.73 -27.88 -15.81
N GLY A 29 -5.56 -29.16 -16.13
CA GLY A 29 -6.53 -29.90 -16.93
C GLY A 29 -6.65 -29.44 -18.39
N PHE A 30 -5.56 -28.96 -18.99
CA PHE A 30 -5.56 -28.50 -20.39
C PHE A 30 -5.60 -29.69 -21.36
N ASP A 31 -6.54 -29.73 -22.28
CA ASP A 31 -6.82 -30.87 -23.19
C ASP A 31 -6.33 -30.65 -24.63
N GLY A 32 -5.60 -29.56 -24.89
CA GLY A 32 -5.02 -29.24 -26.20
C GLY A 32 -3.68 -29.94 -26.51
N SER A 33 -3.09 -29.54 -27.64
CA SER A 33 -1.81 -30.06 -28.10
C SER A 33 -0.65 -29.61 -27.19
N GLU A 34 0.48 -30.31 -27.25
CA GLU A 34 1.67 -29.89 -26.51
C GLU A 34 2.19 -28.51 -26.98
N THR A 35 2.09 -28.21 -28.27
CA THR A 35 2.45 -26.89 -28.82
C THR A 35 1.57 -25.78 -28.25
N ASP A 36 0.26 -26.01 -28.12
CA ASP A 36 -0.66 -25.04 -27.52
C ASP A 36 -0.42 -24.91 -26.02
N LEU A 37 -0.05 -26.01 -25.34
CA LEU A 37 0.36 -25.98 -23.95
C LEU A 37 1.61 -25.11 -23.77
N GLU A 38 2.61 -25.20 -24.65
CA GLU A 38 3.83 -24.40 -24.55
C GLU A 38 3.58 -22.91 -24.74
N LYS A 39 2.70 -22.54 -25.68
CA LYS A 39 2.24 -21.15 -25.81
C LYS A 39 1.56 -20.67 -24.54
N LEU A 40 0.64 -21.47 -24.00
CA LEU A 40 -0.07 -21.15 -22.76
C LEU A 40 0.89 -21.05 -21.56
N ILE A 41 1.92 -21.90 -21.49
CA ILE A 41 2.98 -21.79 -20.48
C ILE A 41 3.71 -20.46 -20.62
N ALA A 42 4.13 -20.08 -21.82
CA ALA A 42 4.84 -18.82 -22.06
C ALA A 42 3.98 -17.61 -21.66
N GLU A 43 2.70 -17.59 -22.04
CA GLU A 43 1.75 -16.55 -21.63
C GLU A 43 1.58 -16.49 -20.11
N LYS A 44 1.44 -17.64 -19.44
CA LYS A 44 1.28 -17.71 -17.99
C LYS A 44 2.55 -17.29 -17.26
N LEU A 45 3.73 -17.66 -17.76
CA LEU A 45 5.01 -17.24 -17.21
C LEU A 45 5.23 -15.73 -17.36
N GLU A 46 4.89 -15.15 -18.51
CA GLU A 46 4.97 -13.69 -18.69
C GLU A 46 4.01 -12.96 -17.74
N ALA A 47 2.81 -13.50 -17.49
CA ALA A 47 1.89 -12.97 -16.48
C ALA A 47 2.42 -13.08 -15.03
N HIS A 48 3.35 -14.01 -14.75
CA HIS A 48 4.00 -14.17 -13.44
C HIS A 48 5.39 -13.54 -13.38
N ARG A 49 5.81 -12.85 -14.44
CA ARG A 49 7.09 -12.16 -14.45
C ARG A 49 7.08 -11.04 -13.43
N GLU A 50 8.13 -10.97 -12.63
CA GLU A 50 8.38 -9.82 -11.77
C GLU A 50 8.51 -8.53 -12.61
N PRO A 51 7.70 -7.50 -12.33
CA PRO A 51 7.78 -6.26 -13.08
C PRO A 51 9.16 -5.62 -12.89
N SER A 52 9.70 -5.02 -13.95
CA SER A 52 10.97 -4.31 -13.90
C SER A 52 10.93 -3.17 -12.87
N PRO A 53 12.09 -2.70 -12.37
CA PRO A 53 12.14 -1.54 -11.47
C PRO A 53 11.41 -0.31 -12.04
N MET A 54 11.48 -0.09 -13.36
CA MET A 54 10.82 1.02 -14.03
C MET A 54 9.29 0.84 -14.08
N GLU A 55 8.80 -0.37 -14.32
CA GLU A 55 7.37 -0.70 -14.25
C GLU A 55 6.83 -0.57 -12.83
N LYS A 56 7.58 -1.06 -11.83
CA LYS A 56 7.26 -0.88 -10.40
C LYS A 56 7.20 0.61 -10.04
N ALA A 57 8.13 1.43 -10.54
CA ALA A 57 8.14 2.87 -10.31
C ALA A 57 6.94 3.58 -10.96
N ARG A 58 6.62 3.25 -12.22
CA ARG A 58 5.45 3.79 -12.94
C ARG A 58 4.14 3.39 -12.27
N TYR A 59 4.05 2.15 -11.82
CA TYR A 59 2.89 1.64 -11.09
C TYR A 59 2.69 2.38 -9.75
N ARG A 60 3.77 2.58 -8.98
CA ARG A 60 3.76 3.40 -7.78
C ARG A 60 3.36 4.85 -8.06
N ALA A 61 3.84 5.44 -9.16
CA ALA A 61 3.45 6.79 -9.57
C ALA A 61 1.94 6.89 -9.87
N GLY A 62 1.35 5.86 -10.50
CA GLY A 62 -0.09 5.78 -10.71
C GLY A 62 -0.88 5.82 -9.39
N TRP A 63 -0.52 4.96 -8.45
CA TRP A 63 -1.16 4.89 -7.13
C TRP A 63 -0.99 6.15 -6.29
N ARG A 64 0.19 6.78 -6.32
CA ARG A 64 0.42 8.05 -5.64
C ARG A 64 -0.50 9.13 -6.20
N MET A 65 -0.64 9.21 -7.51
CA MET A 65 -1.49 10.20 -8.15
C MET A 65 -2.98 9.98 -7.84
N GLU A 66 -3.44 8.73 -7.84
CA GLU A 66 -4.80 8.39 -7.39
C GLU A 66 -5.03 8.72 -5.93
N MET A 67 -4.06 8.43 -5.06
CA MET A 67 -4.12 8.79 -3.66
C MET A 67 -4.13 10.30 -3.46
N ALA A 68 -3.30 11.06 -4.18
CA ALA A 68 -3.26 12.51 -4.12
C ALA A 68 -4.61 13.12 -4.51
N ARG A 69 -5.23 12.63 -5.60
CA ARG A 69 -6.59 13.03 -5.99
C ARG A 69 -7.62 12.74 -4.90
N TYR A 70 -7.56 11.54 -4.30
CA TYR A 70 -8.46 11.15 -3.22
C TYR A 70 -8.29 12.05 -1.99
N LEU A 71 -7.05 12.24 -1.53
CA LEU A 71 -6.70 13.08 -0.38
C LEU A 71 -7.11 14.53 -0.59
N HIS A 72 -6.85 15.09 -1.77
CA HIS A 72 -7.30 16.43 -2.16
C HIS A 72 -8.82 16.54 -2.03
N LYS A 73 -9.57 15.63 -2.68
CA LYS A 73 -11.04 15.62 -2.64
C LYS A 73 -11.59 15.59 -1.21
N VAL A 74 -11.15 14.63 -0.39
CA VAL A 74 -11.70 14.46 0.96
C VAL A 74 -11.30 15.58 1.90
N THR A 75 -10.09 16.12 1.76
CA THR A 75 -9.57 17.17 2.64
C THR A 75 -10.17 18.52 2.30
N LYS A 76 -10.31 18.84 1.00
CA LYS A 76 -11.02 20.04 0.54
C LYS A 76 -12.47 20.06 1.02
N ALA A 77 -13.17 18.91 0.97
CA ALA A 77 -14.52 18.81 1.52
C ALA A 77 -14.58 19.07 3.04
N ARG A 78 -13.57 18.60 3.81
CA ARG A 78 -13.47 18.88 5.25
C ARG A 78 -13.17 20.36 5.53
N ALA A 79 -12.29 20.98 4.75
CA ALA A 79 -11.96 22.39 4.86
C ALA A 79 -13.21 23.25 4.62
N ASN A 80 -13.95 22.97 3.54
CA ASN A 80 -15.19 23.68 3.20
C ASN A 80 -16.25 23.57 4.30
N ARG A 81 -16.44 22.36 4.88
CA ARG A 81 -17.41 22.16 5.97
C ARG A 81 -17.10 23.00 7.21
N ARG A 82 -15.83 23.34 7.42
CA ARG A 82 -15.34 24.09 8.58
C ARG A 82 -15.01 25.53 8.23
N SER A 83 -15.29 25.98 7.01
CA SER A 83 -14.92 27.30 6.48
C SER A 83 -13.43 27.63 6.67
N LEU A 84 -12.56 26.64 6.52
CA LEU A 84 -11.11 26.80 6.61
C LEU A 84 -10.52 27.10 5.23
N ALA A 85 -9.49 27.96 5.19
CA ALA A 85 -8.69 28.15 4.00
C ALA A 85 -8.04 26.82 3.53
N TYR A 86 -7.80 26.72 2.23
CA TYR A 86 -7.27 25.53 1.59
C TYR A 86 -6.40 25.90 0.39
N ASP A 87 -5.10 25.63 0.45
CA ASP A 87 -4.14 25.96 -0.64
C ASP A 87 -3.53 24.73 -1.33
N LEU A 88 -3.88 23.52 -0.90
CA LEU A 88 -3.26 22.30 -1.39
C LEU A 88 -3.69 22.03 -2.84
N SER A 89 -2.74 21.62 -3.68
CA SER A 89 -3.01 21.07 -5.01
C SER A 89 -2.83 19.55 -5.02
N ILE A 90 -3.28 18.90 -6.08
CA ILE A 90 -3.05 17.45 -6.25
C ILE A 90 -1.55 17.19 -6.38
N GLU A 91 -0.86 18.08 -7.10
CA GLU A 91 0.58 18.04 -7.37
C GLU A 91 1.37 18.20 -6.07
N SER A 92 1.02 19.16 -5.21
CA SER A 92 1.74 19.36 -3.94
C SER A 92 1.57 18.18 -2.98
N ILE A 93 0.41 17.50 -3.01
CA ILE A 93 0.20 16.27 -2.25
C ILE A 93 1.00 15.11 -2.84
N PHE A 94 1.04 14.98 -4.17
CA PHE A 94 1.82 13.95 -4.87
C PHE A 94 3.31 14.09 -4.58
N ASP A 95 3.85 15.30 -4.74
CA ASP A 95 5.26 15.60 -4.51
C ASP A 95 5.66 15.32 -3.06
N ARG A 96 4.76 15.58 -2.11
CA ARG A 96 4.99 15.26 -0.71
C ARG A 96 5.01 13.76 -0.44
N LEU A 97 4.04 12.99 -0.96
CA LEU A 97 4.03 11.53 -0.89
C LEU A 97 5.33 10.93 -1.45
N GLN A 98 5.79 11.45 -2.58
CA GLN A 98 7.04 11.03 -3.20
C GLN A 98 8.27 11.42 -2.37
N GLY A 99 8.33 12.67 -1.90
CA GLY A 99 9.46 13.22 -1.14
C GLY A 99 9.67 12.53 0.21
N GLN A 100 8.60 12.08 0.86
CA GLN A 100 8.66 11.30 2.11
C GLN A 100 8.75 9.78 1.87
N THR A 101 9.06 9.35 0.65
CA THR A 101 9.26 7.94 0.28
C THR A 101 8.09 7.04 0.67
N ASP A 102 6.86 7.53 0.47
CA ASP A 102 5.62 6.79 0.80
C ASP A 102 5.54 6.35 2.27
N ALA A 103 6.06 7.12 3.21
CA ALA A 103 6.05 6.79 4.63
C ALA A 103 5.34 7.86 5.47
N CYS A 104 4.81 7.47 6.62
CA CYS A 104 4.19 8.38 7.59
C CYS A 104 5.20 9.41 8.12
N GLU A 105 4.90 10.71 8.00
CA GLU A 105 5.80 11.78 8.48
C GLU A 105 6.02 11.80 10.01
N VAL A 106 5.17 11.09 10.78
CA VAL A 106 5.30 11.01 12.25
C VAL A 106 6.07 9.76 12.69
N THR A 107 5.87 8.63 12.02
CA THR A 107 6.36 7.32 12.50
C THR A 107 7.33 6.63 11.56
N GLY A 108 7.47 7.08 10.32
CA GLY A 108 8.24 6.38 9.28
C GLY A 108 7.60 5.09 8.78
N ILE A 109 6.41 4.72 9.27
CA ILE A 109 5.71 3.51 8.81
C ILE A 109 5.34 3.65 7.32
N PRO A 110 5.70 2.67 6.46
CA PRO A 110 5.33 2.70 5.05
C PRO A 110 3.81 2.69 4.85
N PHE A 111 3.35 3.45 3.87
CA PHE A 111 1.94 3.45 3.51
C PHE A 111 1.52 2.21 2.74
N VAL A 112 0.29 1.79 3.01
CA VAL A 112 -0.39 0.73 2.28
C VAL A 112 -1.46 1.34 1.39
N TYR A 113 -1.23 1.29 0.08
CA TYR A 113 -2.12 1.83 -0.95
C TYR A 113 -3.24 0.87 -1.36
N THR A 114 -3.09 -0.42 -1.04
CA THR A 114 -4.02 -1.46 -1.48
C THR A 114 -5.44 -1.20 -0.98
N PRO A 115 -6.47 -1.52 -1.79
CA PRO A 115 -7.87 -1.41 -1.37
C PRO A 115 -8.14 -2.14 -0.05
N LYS A 116 -9.22 -1.76 0.63
CA LYS A 116 -9.63 -2.45 1.84
C LYS A 116 -9.94 -3.90 1.48
N ASP A 117 -9.25 -4.82 2.16
CA ASP A 117 -9.62 -6.22 2.17
C ASP A 117 -10.96 -6.38 2.92
N SER A 118 -11.94 -7.02 2.28
CA SER A 118 -13.28 -7.24 2.81
C SER A 118 -13.24 -7.96 4.17
N ASP A 119 -12.18 -8.73 4.43
CA ASP A 119 -12.15 -9.74 5.48
C ASP A 119 -11.61 -9.20 6.82
N THR A 120 -11.06 -7.99 6.84
CA THR A 120 -10.47 -7.39 8.06
C THR A 120 -11.50 -6.90 9.08
N GLY A 121 -12.77 -6.72 8.68
CA GLY A 121 -13.82 -6.13 9.53
C GLY A 121 -13.62 -4.63 9.88
N TRP A 122 -12.45 -4.03 9.58
CA TRP A 122 -12.14 -2.65 9.96
C TRP A 122 -12.82 -1.62 9.05
N HIS A 123 -13.44 -0.58 9.62
CA HIS A 123 -14.05 0.49 8.81
C HIS A 123 -13.03 1.36 8.07
N ARG A 124 -11.79 1.43 8.55
CA ARG A 124 -10.71 2.25 7.99
C ARG A 124 -9.44 1.42 7.81
N ARG A 125 -8.63 1.77 6.80
CA ARG A 125 -7.32 1.17 6.55
C ARG A 125 -6.27 1.89 7.41
N PRO A 126 -5.71 1.27 8.46
CA PRO A 126 -4.87 1.98 9.43
C PRO A 126 -3.59 2.56 8.81
N PHE A 127 -2.97 1.85 7.86
CA PHE A 127 -1.72 2.28 7.22
C PHE A 127 -1.92 2.98 5.88
N ALA A 128 -3.15 3.35 5.52
CA ALA A 128 -3.37 4.21 4.36
C ALA A 128 -2.91 5.65 4.65
N PRO A 129 -2.49 6.41 3.63
CA PRO A 129 -2.16 7.83 3.78
C PRO A 129 -3.35 8.67 4.22
N SER A 130 -3.09 9.72 4.99
CA SER A 130 -4.10 10.66 5.50
C SER A 130 -3.47 12.03 5.72
N ILE A 131 -4.19 13.12 5.40
CA ILE A 131 -3.73 14.49 5.69
C ILE A 131 -4.11 14.87 7.13
N ASP A 132 -3.11 15.29 7.89
CA ASP A 132 -3.21 15.86 9.22
C ASP A 132 -2.73 17.32 9.22
N ARG A 133 -3.29 18.15 10.12
CA ARG A 133 -2.80 19.52 10.34
C ARG A 133 -1.83 19.50 11.50
N LYS A 134 -0.61 19.98 11.29
CA LYS A 134 0.43 20.07 12.33
C LYS A 134 -0.08 20.87 13.53
N ASP A 135 -0.78 21.97 13.26
CA ASP A 135 -1.50 22.74 14.25
C ASP A 135 -2.95 22.94 13.81
N ASN A 136 -3.86 22.44 14.64
CA ASN A 136 -5.30 22.43 14.38
C ASN A 136 -5.96 23.82 14.45
N ARG A 137 -5.26 24.84 14.96
CA ARG A 137 -5.69 26.26 14.96
C ARG A 137 -5.59 26.88 13.57
N PHE A 138 -4.71 26.36 12.72
CA PHE A 138 -4.49 26.90 11.37
C PHE A 138 -5.21 26.06 10.30
N ALA A 139 -5.28 26.63 9.10
CA ALA A 139 -5.99 26.06 7.96
C ALA A 139 -5.21 24.93 7.27
N TYR A 140 -5.76 24.36 6.19
CA TYR A 140 -5.05 23.37 5.38
C TYR A 140 -4.13 24.08 4.38
N THR A 141 -2.93 24.42 4.86
CA THR A 141 -1.88 25.03 4.03
C THR A 141 -0.70 24.09 3.84
N SER A 142 0.05 24.27 2.76
CA SER A 142 1.21 23.42 2.43
C SER A 142 2.22 23.36 3.59
N ASP A 143 2.37 24.45 4.36
CA ASP A 143 3.26 24.52 5.53
C ASP A 143 2.67 23.85 6.79
N ASN A 144 1.34 23.93 6.96
CA ASN A 144 0.65 23.45 8.16
C ASN A 144 0.10 22.02 8.03
N ILE A 145 0.37 21.31 6.93
CA ILE A 145 -0.04 19.90 6.81
C ILE A 145 1.13 18.94 6.97
N ARG A 146 0.79 17.69 7.26
CA ARG A 146 1.63 16.51 7.11
C ARG A 146 0.77 15.33 6.63
N ILE A 147 1.37 14.38 5.93
CA ILE A 147 0.75 13.13 5.50
C ILE A 147 1.21 12.02 6.43
N VAL A 148 0.25 11.43 7.13
CA VAL A 148 0.46 10.42 8.17
C VAL A 148 -0.39 9.18 7.90
N ALA A 149 -0.12 8.08 8.60
CA ALA A 149 -0.99 6.91 8.54
C ALA A 149 -2.37 7.23 9.17
N VAL A 150 -3.45 6.65 8.66
CA VAL A 150 -4.81 6.84 9.21
C VAL A 150 -4.89 6.53 10.71
N CYS A 151 -4.25 5.46 11.19
CA CYS A 151 -4.24 5.14 12.61
C CYS A 151 -3.59 6.26 13.43
N VAL A 152 -2.45 6.79 12.96
CA VAL A 152 -1.74 7.91 13.57
C VAL A 152 -2.62 9.17 13.56
N ASN A 153 -3.25 9.49 12.42
CA ASN A 153 -4.15 10.65 12.32
C ASN A 153 -5.32 10.56 13.30
N ILE A 154 -5.90 9.37 13.49
CA ILE A 154 -6.99 9.17 14.44
C ILE A 154 -6.52 9.43 15.87
N SER A 155 -5.38 8.86 16.26
CA SER A 155 -4.82 9.05 17.61
C SER A 155 -4.51 10.52 17.91
N ILE A 156 -3.83 11.21 16.99
CA ILE A 156 -3.35 12.59 17.22
C ILE A 156 -4.45 13.65 17.06
N ASN A 157 -5.51 13.38 16.29
CA ASN A 157 -6.61 14.35 16.15
C ASN A 157 -7.38 14.55 17.46
N GLU A 158 -7.48 13.49 18.28
CA GLU A 158 -8.24 13.53 19.52
C GLU A 158 -7.37 14.03 20.69
N TRP A 159 -6.17 13.48 20.83
CA TRP A 159 -5.34 13.70 22.03
C TRP A 159 -4.04 14.48 21.77
N GLY A 160 -3.77 14.83 20.52
CA GLY A 160 -2.52 15.49 20.13
C GLY A 160 -1.33 14.53 20.02
N VAL A 161 -0.20 15.07 19.52
CA VAL A 161 1.01 14.27 19.28
C VAL A 161 1.69 13.82 20.57
N GLY A 162 1.64 14.62 21.64
CA GLY A 162 2.28 14.28 22.91
C GLY A 162 1.73 13.00 23.55
N VAL A 163 0.41 12.84 23.58
CA VAL A 163 -0.24 11.62 24.11
C VAL A 163 0.10 10.41 23.23
N PHE A 164 0.14 10.59 21.92
CA PHE A 164 0.55 9.53 20.99
C PHE A 164 2.01 9.10 21.24
N GLU A 165 2.93 10.06 21.43
CA GLU A 165 4.34 9.80 21.73
C GLU A 165 4.52 9.03 23.05
N GLU A 166 3.83 9.45 24.11
CA GLU A 166 3.87 8.78 25.42
C GLU A 166 3.39 7.33 25.32
N MET A 167 2.25 7.09 24.66
CA MET A 167 1.70 5.76 24.43
C MET A 167 2.67 4.87 23.64
N CYS A 168 3.23 5.37 22.53
CA CYS A 168 4.18 4.61 21.72
C CYS A 168 5.44 4.25 22.51
N ARG A 169 5.97 5.18 23.30
CA ARG A 169 7.16 4.96 24.13
C ARG A 169 6.90 3.89 25.18
N GLY A 170 5.80 3.99 25.93
CA GLY A 170 5.44 3.00 26.95
C GLY A 170 5.25 1.59 26.37
N PHE A 171 4.73 1.48 25.14
CA PHE A 171 4.63 0.19 24.44
C PHE A 171 6.01 -0.40 24.12
N VAL A 172 6.90 0.38 23.51
CA VAL A 172 8.25 -0.08 23.11
C VAL A 172 9.07 -0.48 24.33
N GLU A 173 9.13 0.38 25.35
CA GLU A 173 9.84 0.10 26.60
C GLU A 173 9.33 -1.19 27.26
N ARG A 174 8.03 -1.46 27.22
CA ARG A 174 7.47 -2.69 27.76
C ARG A 174 7.93 -3.92 26.97
N GLN A 175 7.98 -3.86 25.64
CA GLN A 175 8.41 -4.98 24.79
C GLN A 175 9.90 -5.29 24.98
N GLU A 176 10.76 -4.28 25.03
CA GLU A 176 12.19 -4.46 25.26
C GLU A 176 12.45 -5.13 26.61
N ASN A 177 11.74 -4.72 27.66
CA ASN A 177 11.82 -5.33 28.99
C ASN A 177 11.29 -6.78 29.06
N VAL A 178 10.43 -7.20 28.12
CA VAL A 178 9.98 -8.60 28.00
C VAL A 178 11.02 -9.44 27.28
N LEU A 179 11.68 -8.89 26.26
CA LEU A 179 12.70 -9.59 25.47
C LEU A 179 14.03 -9.77 26.20
N GLN A 180 14.30 -8.99 27.24
CA GLN A 180 15.50 -9.10 28.08
C GLN A 180 15.35 -10.08 29.27
N LYS A 181 14.18 -10.70 29.44
CA LYS A 181 13.90 -11.72 30.48
C LYS A 181 13.81 -13.10 29.86
#